data_AF-A0A8T5LY41-F1
#
_entry.id   AF-A0A8T5LY41-F1
#
_cell.length_a   1.000
_cell.length_b   1.000
_cell.length_c   1.000
_cell.angle_alpha   90.00
_cell.angle_beta   90.00
_cell.angle_gamma   90.00
#
_symmetry.space_group_name_H-M   'P 1'
#
loop_
_entity.id
_entity.type
_entity.pdbx_description
1 polymer ?
#
loop_
_entity_poly.entity_id
_entity_poly.type
_entity_poly.pdbx_seq_one_letter_code
_entity_poly.pdbx_strand_id
1 'polypeptide(L)' 'MSYKIEHDKPNCIGCAACVAVAPDFWEMENDKSHLKESKPMGEGEQREIEEKDKQVNIDAAQSCPVNVIHVKDKAGKELV' A
#
# COMPACT_ATOMS: atom_id res chain seq x y z
N MET A 1 1.50 10.89 -14.08
CA MET A 1 0.11 10.71 -13.59
C MET A 1 0.17 10.43 -12.09
N SER A 2 -0.87 10.77 -11.31
CA SER A 2 -0.92 10.51 -9.86
C SER A 2 -1.74 9.25 -9.57
N TYR A 3 -1.20 8.37 -8.73
CA TYR A 3 -1.86 7.15 -8.27
C TYR A 3 -2.07 7.23 -6.76
N LYS A 4 -2.93 6.37 -6.25
CA LYS A 4 -3.29 6.31 -4.84
C LYS A 4 -3.14 4.89 -4.34
N ILE A 5 -2.45 4.73 -3.23
CA ILE A 5 -2.38 3.49 -2.48
C ILE A 5 -3.40 3.60 -1.35
N GLU A 6 -4.16 2.55 -1.12
CA GLU A 6 -5.03 2.38 0.04
C GLU A 6 -4.63 1.09 0.76
N HIS A 7 -4.47 1.16 2.08
CA HIS A 7 -4.05 0.04 2.90
C HIS A 7 -5.07 -0.21 4.01
N ASP A 8 -5.62 -1.42 4.01
CA ASP A 8 -6.52 -1.92 5.04
C ASP A 8 -5.71 -2.47 6.22
N LYS A 9 -5.32 -1.57 7.13
CA LYS A 9 -4.63 -1.91 8.39
C LYS A 9 -5.40 -2.96 9.22
N PRO A 10 -6.74 -2.90 9.38
CA PRO A 10 -7.49 -3.90 10.15
C PRO A 10 -7.24 -5.35 9.70
N ASN A 11 -7.27 -5.59 8.39
CA ASN A 11 -7.08 -6.93 7.81
C ASN A 11 -5.60 -7.31 7.61
N CYS A 12 -4.66 -6.38 7.83
CA CYS A 12 -3.23 -6.65 7.70
C CYS A 12 -2.75 -7.64 8.78
N ILE A 13 -2.13 -8.73 8.33
CA ILE A 13 -1.58 -9.79 9.19
C ILE A 13 -0.08 -9.64 9.49
N GLY A 14 0.55 -8.54 9.07
CA GLY A 14 1.97 -8.27 9.39
C GLY A 14 2.98 -9.19 8.70
N CYS A 15 2.67 -9.74 7.51
CA CYS A 15 3.57 -10.66 6.80
C CYS A 15 4.88 -10.02 6.30
N ALA A 16 5.03 -8.69 6.40
CA ALA A 16 6.19 -7.90 5.97
C ALA A 16 6.57 -8.03 4.47
N ALA A 17 5.78 -8.70 3.63
CA ALA A 17 6.08 -8.87 2.21
C ALA A 17 6.14 -7.53 1.45
N CYS A 18 5.22 -6.61 1.75
CA CYS A 18 5.23 -5.27 1.15
C CYS A 18 6.47 -4.45 1.54
N VAL A 19 6.97 -4.62 2.77
CA VAL A 19 8.20 -3.97 3.26
C VAL A 19 9.44 -4.52 2.54
N ALA A 20 9.46 -5.82 2.23
CA ALA A 20 10.56 -6.43 1.47
C ALA A 20 10.59 -5.95 0.01
N VAL A 21 9.43 -5.75 -0.62
CA VAL A 21 9.34 -5.32 -2.03
C VAL A 21 9.52 -3.82 -2.18
N ALA A 22 8.93 -3.04 -1.28
CA ALA A 22 8.84 -1.59 -1.38
C ALA A 22 9.24 -0.90 -0.05
N PRO A 23 10.49 -1.09 0.42
CA PRO A 23 10.95 -0.57 1.73
C PRO A 23 10.94 0.96 1.84
N ASP A 24 10.98 1.68 0.71
CA ASP A 24 10.87 3.14 0.69
C ASP A 24 9.45 3.64 0.98
N PHE A 25 8.44 2.79 0.75
CA PHE A 25 7.03 3.12 0.97
C PHE A 25 6.45 2.43 2.20
N TRP A 26 6.90 1.22 2.51
CA TRP A 26 6.34 0.41 3.57
C TRP A 26 7.36 0.23 4.70
N GLU A 27 6.88 0.27 5.93
CA GLU A 27 7.61 -0.15 7.11
C GLU A 27 6.75 -1.06 7.97
N MET A 28 7.39 -1.76 8.91
CA MET A 28 6.66 -2.49 9.94
C MET A 28 6.44 -1.55 11.12
N GLU A 29 5.18 -1.37 11.51
CA GLU A 29 4.78 -0.65 12.71
C GLU A 29 4.11 -1.65 13.66
N ASN A 30 4.84 -2.07 14.69
CA ASN A 30 4.43 -3.17 15.59
C ASN A 30 4.19 -4.46 14.78
N ASP A 31 3.01 -5.06 14.93
CA ASP A 31 2.61 -6.31 14.27
C ASP A 31 2.00 -6.10 12.87
N LYS A 32 1.96 -4.88 12.33
CA LYS A 32 1.32 -4.57 11.05
C LYS A 32 2.23 -3.75 10.15
N SER A 33 1.99 -3.87 8.85
CA SER A 33 2.62 -2.97 7.90
C SER A 33 2.05 -1.55 8.05
N HIS A 34 2.87 -0.54 7.78
CA HIS A 34 2.50 0.86 7.75
C HIS A 34 3.03 1.50 6.48
N LEU A 35 2.21 2.34 5.85
CA LEU A 35 2.55 3.08 4.66
C LEU A 35 3.16 4.43 5.08
N LYS A 36 4.46 4.61 4.82
CA LYS A 36 5.20 5.84 5.11
C LYS A 36 4.50 7.07 4.52
N GLU A 37 4.49 8.17 5.26
CA GLU A 37 3.89 9.44 4.80
C GLU A 37 2.44 9.30 4.31
N SER A 38 1.73 8.30 4.81
CA SER A 38 0.31 8.10 4.51
C SER A 38 -0.55 9.09 5.29
N LYS A 39 -1.76 9.28 4.79
CA LYS A 39 -2.86 9.97 5.46
C LYS A 39 -3.81 8.90 6.01
N PRO A 40 -4.43 9.11 7.18
CA PRO A 40 -5.45 8.20 7.67
C PRO A 40 -6.64 8.13 6.70
N MET A 41 -7.24 6.94 6.56
CA MET A 41 -8.41 6.69 5.72
C MET A 41 -9.35 5.70 6.42
N GLY A 42 -10.32 6.22 7.19
CA GLY A 42 -11.20 5.38 8.01
C GLY A 42 -10.37 4.60 9.03
N GLU A 43 -10.46 3.27 8.98
CA GLU A 43 -9.65 2.36 9.82
C GLU A 43 -8.29 2.01 9.18
N GLY A 44 -8.07 2.40 7.94
CA GLY A 44 -6.85 2.19 7.18
C GLY A 44 -6.06 3.47 6.93
N GLU A 45 -5.22 3.42 5.91
CA GLU A 45 -4.37 4.53 5.50
C GLU A 45 -4.27 4.63 3.98
N GLN A 46 -3.91 5.81 3.48
CA GLN A 46 -3.83 6.10 2.05
C GLN A 46 -2.63 6.99 1.73
N ARG A 47 -1.98 6.79 0.59
CA ARG A 47 -0.88 7.67 0.13
C ARG A 47 -1.03 7.95 -1.36
N GLU A 48 -0.76 9.19 -1.74
CA GLU A 48 -0.65 9.58 -3.15
C GLU A 48 0.79 9.36 -3.63
N ILE A 49 0.96 8.69 -4.77
CA ILE A 49 2.26 8.36 -5.36
C ILE A 49 2.33 8.80 -6.82
N GLU A 50 3.55 8.93 -7.33
CA GLU A 50 3.79 9.22 -8.74
C GLU A 50 3.79 7.94 -9.58
N GLU A 51 3.69 8.09 -10.90
CA GLU A 51 3.70 6.96 -11.84
C GLU A 51 4.94 6.09 -11.76
N LYS A 52 6.10 6.69 -11.45
CA LYS A 52 7.37 5.96 -11.30
C LYS A 52 7.33 4.95 -10.14
N ASP A 53 6.54 5.24 -9.11
CA ASP A 53 6.44 4.43 -7.88
C ASP A 53 5.26 3.45 -7.94
N LYS A 54 4.42 3.56 -8.96
CA LYS A 54 3.24 2.71 -9.15
C LYS A 54 3.63 1.23 -9.22
N GLN A 55 4.63 0.88 -10.03
CA GLN A 55 4.94 -0.54 -10.28
C GLN A 55 5.45 -1.23 -9.01
N VAL A 56 6.35 -0.61 -8.26
CA VAL A 56 6.88 -1.19 -7.02
C VAL A 56 5.78 -1.38 -5.96
N ASN A 57 4.78 -0.49 -5.92
CA ASN A 57 3.64 -0.63 -5.02
C ASN A 57 2.61 -1.66 -5.51
N ILE A 58 2.47 -1.86 -6.83
CA ILE A 58 1.70 -2.97 -7.39
C ILE A 58 2.33 -4.31 -7.02
N ASP A 59 3.66 -4.42 -7.15
CA ASP A 59 4.38 -5.66 -6.81
C ASP A 59 4.27 -5.96 -5.30
N ALA A 60 4.30 -4.91 -4.46
CA ALA A 60 4.08 -5.02 -3.02
C ALA A 60 2.66 -5.49 -2.68
N ALA A 61 1.64 -4.98 -3.40
CA ALA A 61 0.25 -5.40 -3.26
C ALA A 61 0.05 -6.86 -3.67
N GLN A 62 0.62 -7.28 -4.80
CA GLN A 62 0.56 -8.67 -5.28
C GLN A 62 1.29 -9.65 -4.36
N SER A 63 2.30 -9.18 -3.63
CA SER A 63 3.01 -9.98 -2.63
C SER A 63 2.23 -10.15 -1.32
N CYS A 64 1.13 -9.40 -1.15
CA CYS A 64 0.32 -9.47 0.06
C CYS A 64 -0.59 -10.71 0.03
N PRO A 65 -0.43 -11.68 0.96
CA PRO A 65 -1.21 -12.92 0.97
C PRO A 65 -2.69 -12.70 1.30
N VAL A 66 -3.04 -11.54 1.87
CA VAL A 66 -4.41 -11.18 2.29
C VAL A 66 -4.98 -10.01 1.48
N ASN A 67 -4.30 -9.55 0.42
CA ASN A 67 -4.76 -8.52 -0.51
C ASN A 67 -5.29 -7.23 0.15
N VAL A 68 -4.61 -6.73 1.19
CA VAL A 68 -5.03 -5.52 1.93
C VAL A 68 -4.47 -4.22 1.36
N ILE A 69 -3.76 -4.27 0.23
CA ILE A 69 -3.11 -3.12 -0.41
C ILE A 69 -3.77 -2.94 -1.77
N HIS A 70 -4.39 -1.79 -1.99
CA HIS A 70 -5.07 -1.46 -3.24
C HIS A 70 -4.39 -0.29 -3.91
N VAL A 71 -4.12 -0.39 -5.21
CA VAL A 71 -3.53 0.71 -5.99
C VAL A 71 -4.56 1.19 -7.02
N LYS A 72 -4.92 2.47 -6.93
CA LYS A 72 -5.95 3.11 -7.77
C LYS A 72 -5.35 4.24 -8.60
N ASP A 73 -5.87 4.41 -9.81
CA ASP A 73 -5.54 5.57 -10.63
C ASP A 73 -6.38 6.80 -10.23
N LYS A 74 -6.09 7.95 -10.87
CA LYS A 74 -6.83 9.19 -10.65
C LYS A 74 -8.31 9.12 -11.08
N ALA A 75 -8.67 8.15 -11.92
CA ALA A 75 -10.04 7.90 -12.36
C ALA A 75 -10.79 6.93 -11.41
N GLY A 76 -10.13 6.44 -10.35
CA GLY A 76 -10.70 5.48 -9.39
C GLY A 76 -10.68 4.04 -9.87
N LYS A 77 -9.97 3.73 -10.97
CA LYS A 77 -9.79 2.36 -11.44
C LYS A 77 -8.77 1.65 -10.56
N GLU A 78 -9.19 0.54 -9.97
CA GLU A 78 -8.33 -0.37 -9.23
C GLU A 78 -7.43 -1.16 -10.19
N LEU A 79 -6.14 -1.18 -9.87
CA LEU A 79 -5.11 -1.88 -10.64
C LEU A 79 -4.80 -3.24 -10.00
N VAL A 80 -4.90 -3.31 -8.67
CA VAL A 80 -4.71 -4.45 -7.79
C VAL A 80 -5.48 -4.24 -6.50
#